data_AF-A0A081IC53-F1
#
_entry.id   AF-A0A081IC53-F1
#
_cell.length_a   1.000
_cell.length_b   1.000
_cell.length_c   1.000
_cell.angle_alpha   90.00
_cell.angle_beta   90.00
_cell.angle_gamma   90.00
#
_symmetry.space_group_name_H-M   'P 1'
#
loop_
_entity.id
_entity.type
_entity.pdbx_description
1 polymer ?
#
loop_
_entity_poly.entity_id
_entity_poly.type
_entity_poly.pdbx_seq_one_letter_code
_entity_poly.pdbx_strand_id
1 'polypeptide(L)'
;MITRKSDIVSFTPRPITNRPISSNRRRGRNEITEEQKNEIKEAFDLFDTEKTGKIDYHELKVAIRALGFDIKKADVLELMREYDKTNSGYIDYNDFLDIMTQKISDRDPTEEIIKAFKLFDDDDTGKISLKNLRRVSRELGENLSDDELQAMIDEFDKDMDGEISQEEFLIFSSKMLKYSATDKEKIFEAIEDFVLYIISWLVNINVDIFKNDPNKKYSNTILDKKLIKLSRIVSVVELINNMIIQNKSCTQREIYYKLYNIFNEQCQTNRHIKDVCAILGFSRSSLNIYASEKGCIAGLLTLKKRGEILNISNMEYGLMINDNLLNVDKVESLAHYILVVEKYSLYQKLCEKKMWNTLPLILITGKGFPDYATRKIIFDLVNLFHLECVYVGDYDPYGIRIYLSYKEGCKNNQNSIYPCKDIKWIGMCSEDINFFPKESLLSLSMKEKHVIQNLLKDKNLYYNSKLKTEISEMNEKNIKFEIEAFEYVGMEFFVKNYLIRKILRKEWLQ
;
A
#
# COMPACT_ATOMS: atom_id res chain seq x y z
N MET A 1 32.77 11.63 -31.75
CA MET A 1 32.03 10.55 -32.44
C MET A 1 32.25 9.26 -31.67
N ILE A 2 31.29 8.85 -30.84
CA ILE A 2 31.23 7.51 -30.28
C ILE A 2 29.87 6.97 -30.72
N THR A 3 29.86 6.30 -31.87
CA THR A 3 28.70 5.58 -32.40
C THR A 3 28.58 4.25 -31.67
N ARG A 4 27.77 4.20 -30.62
CA ARG A 4 27.12 2.95 -30.18
C ARG A 4 25.65 3.04 -30.60
N LYS A 5 25.17 1.99 -31.28
CA LYS A 5 23.80 1.88 -31.80
C LYS A 5 22.79 2.20 -30.70
N SER A 6 21.87 3.12 -31.00
CA SER A 6 20.70 3.44 -30.21
C SER A 6 19.69 2.30 -30.35
N ASP A 7 19.81 1.27 -29.51
CA ASP A 7 18.81 0.22 -29.45
C ASP A 7 17.63 0.73 -28.62
N ILE A 8 16.45 0.87 -29.26
CA ILE A 8 15.19 1.15 -28.58
C ILE A 8 14.87 -0.08 -27.71
N VAL A 9 15.03 0.06 -26.40
CA VAL A 9 14.66 -1.02 -25.46
C VAL A 9 13.14 -0.99 -25.29
N SER A 10 12.45 -1.80 -26.09
CA SER A 10 11.03 -2.08 -25.89
C SER A 10 10.89 -3.32 -25.01
N PHE A 11 10.27 -3.18 -23.83
CA PHE A 11 9.91 -4.32 -23.00
C PHE A 11 8.42 -4.64 -23.17
N THR A 12 8.14 -5.89 -23.49
CA THR A 12 6.82 -6.54 -23.33
C THR A 12 6.97 -7.53 -22.19
N PRO A 13 6.10 -7.53 -21.16
CA PRO A 13 6.17 -8.54 -20.11
C PRO A 13 6.13 -9.93 -20.75
N ARG A 14 7.15 -10.76 -20.50
CA ARG A 14 7.09 -12.16 -20.91
C ARG A 14 6.15 -12.90 -19.95
N PRO A 15 5.27 -13.78 -20.45
CA PRO A 15 4.49 -14.67 -19.62
C PRO A 15 5.43 -15.58 -18.81
N ILE A 16 5.00 -15.91 -17.60
CA ILE A 16 5.69 -16.82 -16.68
C ILE A 16 5.74 -18.20 -17.36
N THR A 17 6.87 -18.53 -17.98
CA THR A 17 7.11 -19.88 -18.50
C THR A 17 7.50 -20.77 -17.32
N ASN A 18 6.58 -21.63 -16.90
CA ASN A 18 6.85 -22.71 -15.96
C ASN A 18 7.86 -23.69 -16.60
N ARG A 19 9.09 -23.71 -16.10
CA ARG A 19 9.96 -24.89 -16.21
C ARG A 19 9.86 -25.72 -14.93
N PRO A 20 9.83 -27.06 -15.04
CA PRO A 20 9.49 -27.94 -13.93
C PRO A 20 10.64 -27.97 -12.93
N ILE A 21 10.34 -27.62 -11.67
CA ILE A 21 11.25 -27.86 -10.55
C ILE A 21 10.95 -29.27 -10.05
N SER A 22 11.96 -30.13 -10.16
CA SER A 22 12.00 -31.50 -9.68
C SER A 22 11.53 -31.63 -8.24
N SER A 23 10.67 -32.61 -8.03
CA SER A 23 10.15 -33.13 -6.77
C SER A 23 11.24 -33.49 -5.76
N ASN A 24 11.27 -32.79 -4.62
CA ASN A 24 11.34 -33.35 -3.27
C ASN A 24 11.80 -32.30 -2.26
N ARG A 25 10.85 -31.59 -1.64
CA ARG A 25 11.02 -31.09 -0.27
C ARG A 25 9.68 -31.21 0.46
N ARG A 26 9.69 -32.08 1.49
CA ARG A 26 8.62 -32.29 2.46
C ARG A 26 8.13 -30.94 2.99
N ARG A 27 6.85 -30.60 2.75
CA ARG A 27 6.17 -29.42 3.31
C ARG A 27 5.86 -29.67 4.79
N GLY A 28 6.19 -28.72 5.64
CA GLY A 28 5.86 -28.74 7.06
C GLY A 28 4.35 -28.64 7.28
N ARG A 29 3.87 -29.21 8.39
CA ARG A 29 2.47 -29.16 8.85
C ARG A 29 1.96 -27.72 8.92
N ASN A 30 0.84 -27.43 8.26
CA ASN A 30 0.03 -26.25 8.53
C ASN A 30 -0.85 -26.54 9.76
N GLU A 31 -0.80 -25.70 10.78
CA GLU A 31 -1.73 -25.77 11.92
C GLU A 31 -3.03 -25.00 11.56
N ILE A 32 -4.20 -25.59 11.83
CA ILE A 32 -5.53 -24.97 11.62
C ILE A 32 -5.81 -23.86 12.65
N THR A 33 -6.54 -22.81 12.25
CA THR A 33 -6.86 -21.65 13.12
C THR A 33 -7.94 -22.00 14.15
N GLU A 34 -8.07 -21.19 15.21
CA GLU A 34 -9.13 -21.38 16.22
C GLU A 34 -10.54 -21.17 15.64
N GLU A 35 -10.70 -20.27 14.66
CA GLU A 35 -11.94 -20.10 13.90
C GLU A 35 -12.32 -21.38 13.15
N GLN A 36 -11.36 -21.98 12.43
CA GLN A 36 -11.59 -23.25 11.72
C GLN A 36 -11.93 -24.39 12.67
N LYS A 37 -11.31 -24.43 13.87
CA LYS A 37 -11.69 -25.40 14.91
C LYS A 37 -13.11 -25.19 15.41
N ASN A 38 -13.55 -23.94 15.56
CA ASN A 38 -14.92 -23.63 15.95
C ASN A 38 -15.92 -24.05 14.87
N GLU A 39 -15.67 -23.76 13.59
CA GLU A 39 -16.52 -24.20 12.48
C GLU A 39 -16.65 -25.74 12.41
N ILE A 40 -15.53 -26.46 12.54
CA ILE A 40 -15.50 -27.93 12.57
C ILE A 40 -16.34 -28.44 13.74
N LYS A 41 -16.26 -27.78 14.91
CA LYS A 41 -17.02 -28.14 16.10
C LYS A 41 -18.51 -27.88 15.94
N GLU A 42 -18.89 -26.73 15.39
CA GLU A 42 -20.30 -26.41 15.13
C GLU A 42 -20.92 -27.39 14.13
N ALA A 43 -20.19 -27.76 13.08
CA ALA A 43 -20.66 -28.78 12.15
C ALA A 43 -20.80 -30.15 12.84
N PHE A 44 -19.84 -30.55 13.69
CA PHE A 44 -19.96 -31.80 14.44
C PHE A 44 -21.19 -31.79 15.36
N ASP A 45 -21.35 -30.72 16.16
CA ASP A 45 -22.44 -30.57 17.12
C ASP A 45 -23.82 -30.47 16.43
N LEU A 46 -23.88 -29.97 15.19
CA LEU A 46 -25.10 -29.90 14.39
C LEU A 46 -25.60 -31.28 13.95
N PHE A 47 -24.68 -32.23 13.70
CA PHE A 47 -25.03 -33.56 13.21
C PHE A 47 -24.98 -34.65 14.28
N ASP A 48 -24.29 -34.43 15.40
CA ASP A 48 -24.46 -35.21 16.64
C ASP A 48 -25.73 -34.76 17.39
N THR A 49 -26.88 -34.96 16.73
CA THR A 49 -28.20 -34.52 17.23
C THR A 49 -28.56 -35.12 18.60
N GLU A 50 -28.01 -36.29 18.91
CA GLU A 50 -28.21 -36.99 20.18
C GLU A 50 -27.16 -36.62 21.25
N LYS A 51 -26.19 -35.75 20.93
CA LYS A 51 -25.09 -35.32 21.80
C LYS A 51 -24.30 -36.48 22.41
N THR A 52 -24.12 -37.53 21.62
CA THR A 52 -23.42 -38.75 22.03
C THR A 52 -21.90 -38.56 22.06
N GLY A 53 -21.40 -37.45 21.51
CA GLY A 53 -19.99 -37.17 21.27
C GLY A 53 -19.43 -37.97 20.09
N LYS A 54 -20.31 -38.57 19.27
CA LYS A 54 -19.96 -39.48 18.17
C LYS A 54 -20.91 -39.30 17.00
N ILE A 55 -20.44 -39.57 15.79
CA ILE A 55 -21.23 -39.50 14.54
C ILE A 55 -21.11 -40.79 13.74
N ASP A 56 -22.21 -41.21 13.13
CA ASP A 56 -22.26 -42.40 12.27
C ASP A 56 -21.86 -42.11 10.81
N TYR A 57 -21.85 -43.14 9.96
CA TYR A 57 -21.51 -43.00 8.53
C TYR A 57 -22.35 -41.93 7.77
N HIS A 58 -23.65 -41.82 8.07
CA HIS A 58 -24.53 -40.86 7.40
C HIS A 58 -24.28 -39.45 7.93
N GLU A 59 -24.15 -39.30 9.24
CA GLU A 59 -23.87 -38.03 9.91
C GLU A 59 -22.50 -37.49 9.49
N LEU A 60 -21.46 -38.33 9.45
CA LEU A 60 -20.14 -38.00 8.93
C LEU A 60 -20.20 -37.47 7.50
N LYS A 61 -20.96 -38.16 6.63
CA LYS A 61 -21.11 -37.74 5.23
C LYS A 61 -21.79 -36.37 5.10
N VAL A 62 -22.80 -36.09 5.92
CA VAL A 62 -23.53 -34.82 5.89
C VAL A 62 -22.70 -33.70 6.54
N ALA A 63 -22.01 -33.96 7.65
CA ALA A 63 -21.13 -33.01 8.32
C ALA A 63 -19.96 -32.55 7.42
N ILE A 64 -19.31 -33.49 6.72
CA ILE A 64 -18.26 -33.16 5.75
C ILE A 64 -18.80 -32.27 4.62
N ARG A 65 -20.02 -32.52 4.15
CA ARG A 65 -20.68 -31.69 3.13
C ARG A 65 -21.08 -30.32 3.64
N ALA A 66 -21.54 -30.21 4.88
CA ALA A 66 -21.88 -28.94 5.52
C ALA A 66 -20.66 -28.03 5.68
N LEU A 67 -19.47 -28.61 5.85
CA LEU A 67 -18.18 -27.91 5.84
C LEU A 67 -17.66 -27.60 4.42
N GLY A 68 -18.47 -27.81 3.39
CA GLY A 68 -18.16 -27.46 2.00
C GLY A 68 -17.35 -28.52 1.24
N PHE A 69 -17.18 -29.73 1.78
CA PHE A 69 -16.43 -30.80 1.12
C PHE A 69 -17.35 -31.81 0.43
N ASP A 70 -17.12 -32.02 -0.86
CA ASP A 70 -17.75 -33.10 -1.59
C ASP A 70 -17.05 -34.43 -1.30
N ILE A 71 -17.82 -35.42 -0.84
CA ILE A 71 -17.30 -36.76 -0.53
C ILE A 71 -18.20 -37.85 -1.10
N LYS A 72 -17.59 -38.86 -1.74
CA LYS A 72 -18.31 -40.01 -2.31
C LYS A 72 -18.46 -41.12 -1.26
N LYS A 73 -19.43 -42.00 -1.48
CA LYS A 73 -19.71 -43.14 -0.58
C LYS A 73 -18.49 -44.02 -0.31
N ALA A 74 -17.66 -44.27 -1.32
CA ALA A 74 -16.45 -45.08 -1.18
C ALA A 74 -15.44 -44.44 -0.23
N ASP A 75 -15.25 -43.12 -0.34
CA ASP A 75 -14.29 -42.36 0.47
C ASP A 75 -14.74 -42.26 1.93
N VAL A 76 -16.05 -42.08 2.19
CA VAL A 76 -16.59 -42.11 3.56
C VAL A 76 -16.35 -43.49 4.20
N LEU A 77 -16.56 -44.58 3.45
CA LEU A 77 -16.28 -45.94 3.95
C LEU A 77 -14.79 -46.17 4.21
N GLU A 78 -13.91 -45.52 3.47
CA GLU A 78 -12.47 -45.55 3.71
C GLU A 78 -12.10 -44.81 4.99
N LEU A 79 -12.63 -43.60 5.20
CA LEU A 79 -12.46 -42.84 6.44
C LEU A 79 -12.98 -43.62 7.65
N MET A 80 -14.15 -44.25 7.54
CA MET A 80 -14.67 -45.12 8.60
C MET A 80 -13.70 -46.26 8.90
N ARG A 81 -13.14 -46.93 7.88
CA ARG A 81 -12.18 -48.03 8.12
C ARG A 81 -10.86 -47.56 8.74
N GLU A 82 -10.43 -46.34 8.44
CA GLU A 82 -9.16 -45.79 8.92
C GLU A 82 -9.25 -45.29 10.37
N TYR A 83 -10.35 -44.61 10.71
CA TYR A 83 -10.52 -43.95 12.01
C TYR A 83 -11.34 -44.79 13.00
N ASP A 84 -12.35 -45.55 12.57
CA ASP A 84 -13.08 -46.49 13.44
C ASP A 84 -12.34 -47.84 13.57
N LYS A 85 -11.15 -47.79 14.20
CA LYS A 85 -10.31 -48.99 14.45
C LYS A 85 -11.00 -50.03 15.33
N THR A 86 -12.05 -49.63 16.04
CA THR A 86 -12.84 -50.49 16.92
C THR A 86 -14.02 -51.16 16.23
N ASN A 87 -14.29 -50.82 14.96
CA ASN A 87 -15.46 -51.31 14.21
C ASN A 87 -16.79 -51.01 14.95
N SER A 88 -16.82 -49.89 15.67
CA SER A 88 -17.97 -49.43 16.45
C SER A 88 -19.12 -48.92 15.59
N GLY A 89 -18.84 -48.53 14.35
CA GLY A 89 -19.77 -47.84 13.45
C GLY A 89 -19.80 -46.32 13.62
N TYR A 90 -18.93 -45.76 14.48
CA TYR A 90 -18.96 -44.35 14.88
C TYR A 90 -17.57 -43.70 14.87
N ILE A 91 -17.54 -42.39 14.64
CA ILE A 91 -16.34 -41.53 14.72
C ILE A 91 -16.56 -40.50 15.83
N ASP A 92 -15.56 -40.31 16.71
CA ASP A 92 -15.64 -39.28 17.75
C ASP A 92 -15.15 -37.90 17.27
N TYR A 93 -15.34 -36.86 18.09
CA TYR A 93 -14.97 -35.50 17.73
C TYR A 93 -13.47 -35.34 17.42
N ASN A 94 -12.57 -36.04 18.12
CA ASN A 94 -11.13 -35.88 17.87
C ASN A 94 -10.75 -36.51 16.53
N ASP A 95 -11.31 -37.68 16.22
CA ASP A 95 -11.13 -38.33 14.93
C ASP A 95 -11.73 -37.47 13.79
N PHE A 96 -12.90 -36.88 14.00
CA PHE A 96 -13.51 -35.95 13.03
C PHE A 96 -12.66 -34.70 12.83
N LEU A 97 -12.11 -34.13 13.91
CA LEU A 97 -11.20 -32.98 13.84
C LEU A 97 -9.93 -33.32 13.05
N ASP A 98 -9.36 -34.51 13.24
CA ASP A 98 -8.19 -34.96 12.48
C ASP A 98 -8.50 -35.16 10.98
N ILE A 99 -9.64 -35.79 10.66
CA ILE A 99 -10.14 -35.93 9.28
C ILE A 99 -10.27 -34.56 8.61
N MET A 100 -10.91 -33.61 9.31
CA MET A 100 -11.15 -32.27 8.77
C MET A 100 -9.86 -31.44 8.68
N THR A 101 -8.95 -31.58 9.64
CA THR A 101 -7.62 -30.94 9.61
C THR A 101 -6.84 -31.38 8.38
N GLN A 102 -6.88 -32.68 8.07
CA GLN A 102 -6.22 -33.23 6.88
C GLN A 102 -6.90 -32.74 5.59
N LYS A 103 -8.24 -32.79 5.52
CA LYS A 103 -8.98 -32.31 4.34
C LYS A 103 -8.83 -30.81 4.08
N ILE A 104 -8.76 -29.99 5.12
CA ILE A 104 -8.49 -28.55 5.01
C ILE A 104 -7.05 -28.31 4.57
N SER A 105 -6.10 -29.09 5.08
CA SER A 105 -4.68 -29.00 4.68
C SER A 105 -4.45 -29.43 3.22
N ASP A 106 -5.23 -30.39 2.74
CA ASP A 106 -5.20 -30.90 1.38
C ASP A 106 -6.06 -30.09 0.40
N ARG A 107 -6.82 -29.10 0.90
CA ARG A 107 -7.70 -28.25 0.07
C ARG A 107 -6.86 -27.31 -0.79
N ASP A 108 -7.12 -27.32 -2.10
CA ASP A 108 -6.58 -26.30 -2.98
C ASP A 108 -7.55 -25.10 -3.00
N PRO A 109 -7.13 -23.89 -2.58
CA PRO A 109 -7.96 -22.68 -2.69
C PRO A 109 -8.47 -22.43 -4.10
N THR A 110 -7.75 -22.94 -5.11
CA THR A 110 -8.13 -22.87 -6.52
C THR A 110 -9.41 -23.67 -6.81
N GLU A 111 -9.63 -24.81 -6.14
CA GLU A 111 -10.81 -25.65 -6.38
C GLU A 111 -12.11 -25.00 -5.90
N GLU A 112 -12.06 -24.27 -4.79
CA GLU A 112 -13.22 -23.53 -4.26
C GLU A 112 -13.64 -22.39 -5.18
N ILE A 113 -12.67 -21.70 -5.76
CA ILE A 113 -12.93 -20.65 -6.75
C ILE A 113 -13.55 -21.25 -8.01
N ILE A 114 -13.10 -22.44 -8.43
CA ILE A 114 -13.69 -23.16 -9.57
C ILE A 114 -15.14 -23.59 -9.27
N LYS A 115 -15.43 -24.01 -8.04
CA LYS A 115 -16.80 -24.31 -7.62
C LYS A 115 -17.69 -23.08 -7.63
N ALA A 116 -17.19 -21.95 -7.12
CA ALA A 116 -17.90 -20.68 -7.17
C ALA A 116 -18.16 -20.23 -8.60
N PHE A 117 -17.19 -20.37 -9.52
CA PHE A 117 -17.36 -20.05 -10.94
C PHE A 117 -18.55 -20.79 -11.56
N LYS A 118 -18.70 -22.09 -11.25
CA LYS A 118 -19.82 -22.91 -11.75
C LYS A 118 -21.19 -22.52 -11.19
N LEU A 119 -21.25 -21.78 -10.08
CA LEU A 119 -22.53 -21.21 -9.61
C LEU A 119 -22.97 -20.02 -10.46
N PHE A 120 -22.01 -19.33 -11.08
CA PHE A 120 -22.30 -18.25 -12.02
C PHE A 120 -22.59 -18.82 -13.42
N ASP A 121 -21.70 -19.66 -13.98
CA ASP A 121 -21.83 -20.28 -15.30
C ASP A 121 -22.80 -21.50 -15.29
N ASP A 122 -24.09 -21.24 -15.10
CA ASP A 122 -25.13 -22.28 -15.01
C ASP A 122 -25.47 -22.95 -16.35
N ASP A 123 -25.02 -22.36 -17.46
CA ASP A 123 -25.14 -22.92 -18.81
C ASP A 123 -23.87 -23.66 -19.30
N ASP A 124 -22.90 -23.90 -18.41
CA ASP A 124 -21.66 -24.67 -18.66
C ASP A 124 -20.90 -24.18 -19.92
N THR A 125 -20.94 -22.88 -20.19
CA THR A 125 -20.31 -22.26 -21.35
C THR A 125 -18.79 -22.11 -21.19
N GLY A 126 -18.30 -22.24 -19.96
CA GLY A 126 -16.93 -21.96 -19.56
C GLY A 126 -16.66 -20.47 -19.32
N LYS A 127 -17.70 -19.62 -19.35
CA LYS A 127 -17.63 -18.17 -19.21
C LYS A 127 -18.83 -17.63 -18.43
N ILE A 128 -18.68 -16.49 -17.76
CA ILE A 128 -19.76 -15.81 -17.06
C ILE A 128 -20.23 -14.64 -17.92
N SER A 129 -21.44 -14.74 -18.44
CA SER A 129 -22.08 -13.70 -19.24
C SER A 129 -22.90 -12.73 -18.38
N LEU A 130 -23.33 -11.62 -18.99
CA LEU A 130 -24.25 -10.64 -18.37
C LEU A 130 -25.56 -11.28 -17.91
N LYS A 131 -26.02 -12.32 -18.63
CA LYS A 131 -27.22 -13.08 -18.29
C LYS A 131 -27.02 -13.86 -16.98
N ASN A 132 -25.86 -14.51 -16.82
CA ASN A 132 -25.50 -15.23 -15.61
C ASN A 132 -25.44 -14.30 -14.40
N LEU A 133 -24.75 -13.14 -14.52
CA LEU A 133 -24.66 -12.14 -13.43
C LEU A 133 -26.03 -11.56 -13.05
N ARG A 134 -26.89 -11.28 -14.02
CA ARG A 134 -28.25 -10.78 -13.79
C ARG A 134 -29.10 -11.78 -13.02
N ARG A 135 -28.96 -13.08 -13.31
CA ARG A 135 -29.64 -14.15 -12.57
C ARG A 135 -29.17 -14.17 -11.13
N VAL A 136 -27.87 -14.25 -10.90
CA VAL A 136 -27.28 -14.31 -9.56
C VAL A 136 -27.62 -13.06 -8.73
N SER A 137 -27.58 -11.86 -9.31
CA SER A 137 -27.99 -10.63 -8.64
C SER A 137 -29.44 -10.70 -8.13
N ARG A 138 -30.37 -11.25 -8.94
CA ARG A 138 -31.78 -11.39 -8.56
C ARG A 138 -32.00 -12.46 -7.49
N GLU A 139 -31.27 -13.57 -7.56
CA GLU A 139 -31.32 -14.63 -6.54
C GLU A 139 -30.80 -14.14 -5.18
N LEU A 140 -29.83 -13.22 -5.18
CA LEU A 140 -29.28 -12.58 -3.98
C LEU A 140 -30.14 -11.40 -3.47
N GLY A 141 -31.18 -11.00 -4.21
CA GLY A 141 -32.05 -9.87 -3.84
C GLY A 141 -31.45 -8.48 -4.09
N GLU A 142 -30.36 -8.40 -4.86
CA GLU A 142 -29.69 -7.15 -5.23
C GLU A 142 -30.25 -6.62 -6.57
N ASN A 143 -30.64 -5.34 -6.59
CA ASN A 143 -31.21 -4.69 -7.77
C ASN A 143 -30.16 -3.90 -8.55
N LEU A 144 -29.22 -4.61 -9.17
CA LEU A 144 -28.21 -4.01 -10.04
C LEU A 144 -28.76 -3.78 -11.45
N SER A 145 -28.45 -2.62 -12.02
CA SER A 145 -28.81 -2.24 -13.39
C SER A 145 -27.91 -2.93 -14.43
N ASP A 146 -28.39 -3.05 -15.67
CA ASP A 146 -27.60 -3.66 -16.76
C ASP A 146 -26.28 -2.94 -16.99
N ASP A 147 -26.21 -1.62 -16.79
CA ASP A 147 -24.98 -0.82 -16.90
C ASP A 147 -23.98 -1.15 -15.77
N GLU A 148 -24.47 -1.42 -14.55
CA GLU A 148 -23.62 -1.83 -13.42
C GLU A 148 -23.10 -3.26 -13.61
N LEU A 149 -23.96 -4.18 -14.07
CA LEU A 149 -23.56 -5.55 -14.37
C LEU A 149 -22.58 -5.61 -15.54
N GLN A 150 -22.75 -4.74 -16.54
CA GLN A 150 -21.81 -4.62 -17.66
C GLN A 150 -20.48 -4.03 -17.19
N ALA A 151 -20.50 -3.01 -16.32
CA ALA A 151 -19.28 -2.48 -15.71
C ALA A 151 -18.54 -3.53 -14.88
N MET A 152 -19.26 -4.48 -14.25
CA MET A 152 -18.62 -5.62 -13.58
C MET A 152 -17.91 -6.53 -14.59
N ILE A 153 -18.53 -6.87 -15.72
CA ILE A 153 -17.87 -7.67 -16.77
C ILE A 153 -16.64 -6.95 -17.30
N ASP A 154 -16.78 -5.68 -17.66
CA ASP A 154 -15.71 -4.86 -18.24
C ASP A 154 -14.51 -4.68 -17.29
N GLU A 155 -14.71 -4.87 -15.98
CA GLU A 155 -13.64 -4.85 -14.98
C GLU A 155 -12.80 -6.15 -14.97
N PHE A 156 -13.40 -7.28 -15.36
CA PHE A 156 -12.79 -8.61 -15.25
C PHE A 156 -12.39 -9.23 -16.59
N ASP A 157 -13.09 -8.88 -17.67
CA ASP A 157 -12.87 -9.29 -19.05
C ASP A 157 -11.60 -8.66 -19.62
N LYS A 158 -10.52 -9.43 -19.70
CA LYS A 158 -9.19 -8.99 -20.14
C LYS A 158 -8.97 -9.22 -21.62
N ASP A 159 -9.63 -10.21 -22.21
CA ASP A 159 -9.56 -10.47 -23.63
C ASP A 159 -10.63 -9.72 -24.44
N MET A 160 -11.50 -8.98 -23.74
CA MET A 160 -12.55 -8.10 -24.25
C MET A 160 -13.59 -8.86 -25.09
N ASP A 161 -13.88 -10.11 -24.71
CA ASP A 161 -14.85 -10.94 -25.40
C ASP A 161 -16.30 -10.72 -24.94
N GLY A 162 -16.50 -9.86 -23.94
CA GLY A 162 -17.79 -9.48 -23.37
C GLY A 162 -18.28 -10.44 -22.28
N GLU A 163 -17.46 -11.40 -21.85
CA GLU A 163 -17.76 -12.40 -20.84
C GLU A 163 -16.55 -12.60 -19.91
N ILE A 164 -16.73 -13.29 -18.77
CA ILE A 164 -15.61 -13.55 -17.83
C ILE A 164 -15.22 -15.02 -17.91
N SER A 165 -14.04 -15.31 -18.45
CA SER A 165 -13.52 -16.68 -18.50
C SER A 165 -13.16 -17.22 -17.11
N GLN A 166 -13.08 -18.55 -16.98
CA GLN A 166 -12.64 -19.21 -15.75
C GLN A 166 -11.25 -18.74 -15.29
N GLU A 167 -10.33 -18.44 -16.22
CA GLU A 167 -8.99 -17.96 -15.91
C GLU A 167 -9.01 -16.53 -15.35
N GLU A 168 -9.83 -15.65 -15.91
CA GLU A 168 -10.04 -14.29 -15.42
C GLU A 168 -10.69 -14.28 -14.04
N PHE A 169 -11.72 -15.11 -13.88
CA PHE A 169 -12.39 -15.30 -12.60
C PHE A 169 -11.45 -15.86 -11.53
N LEU A 170 -10.53 -16.77 -11.89
CA LEU A 170 -9.51 -17.32 -10.97
C LEU A 170 -8.48 -16.27 -10.57
N ILE A 171 -7.96 -15.49 -11.52
CA ILE A 171 -6.98 -14.42 -11.23
C ILE A 171 -7.62 -13.36 -10.34
N PHE A 172 -8.88 -13.00 -10.61
CA PHE A 172 -9.59 -12.03 -9.79
C PHE A 172 -9.94 -12.59 -8.41
N SER A 173 -10.61 -13.73 -8.33
CA SER A 173 -11.05 -14.33 -7.06
C SER A 173 -9.88 -14.71 -6.15
N SER A 174 -8.74 -15.16 -6.70
CA SER A 174 -7.52 -15.40 -5.90
C SER A 174 -6.87 -14.11 -5.39
N LYS A 175 -7.08 -12.98 -6.09
CA LYS A 175 -6.69 -11.64 -5.64
C LYS A 175 -7.69 -11.09 -4.61
N MET A 176 -9.00 -11.33 -4.80
CA MET A 176 -10.09 -10.90 -3.92
C MET A 176 -10.07 -11.65 -2.58
N LEU A 177 -9.84 -12.97 -2.58
CA LEU A 177 -9.65 -13.79 -1.38
C LEU A 177 -8.38 -13.42 -0.58
N LYS A 178 -7.35 -12.89 -1.25
CA LYS A 178 -6.15 -12.33 -0.59
C LYS A 178 -6.34 -10.91 -0.06
N TYR A 179 -7.38 -10.18 -0.49
CA TYR A 179 -7.59 -8.76 -0.18
C TYR A 179 -8.87 -8.45 0.60
N SER A 180 -9.84 -9.36 0.71
CA SER A 180 -11.19 -9.01 1.16
C SER A 180 -11.65 -9.64 2.49
N ALA A 181 -11.35 -10.90 2.78
CA ALA A 181 -12.02 -11.58 3.90
C ALA A 181 -11.38 -11.25 5.26
N THR A 182 -10.07 -11.41 5.40
CA THR A 182 -9.42 -11.36 6.73
C THR A 182 -9.13 -9.98 7.29
N ASP A 183 -9.13 -8.91 6.49
CA ASP A 183 -8.77 -7.57 6.99
C ASP A 183 -10.00 -6.73 7.39
N LYS A 184 -11.12 -6.79 6.66
CA LYS A 184 -12.30 -5.96 6.96
C LYS A 184 -13.01 -6.40 8.23
N GLU A 185 -13.26 -7.70 8.38
CA GLU A 185 -13.90 -8.26 9.58
C GLU A 185 -13.08 -7.94 10.83
N LYS A 186 -11.76 -8.13 10.80
CA LYS A 186 -10.87 -7.73 11.90
C LYS A 186 -10.86 -6.24 12.18
N ILE A 187 -11.01 -5.39 11.16
CA ILE A 187 -11.14 -3.94 11.37
C ILE A 187 -12.50 -3.62 12.02
N PHE A 188 -13.58 -4.27 11.60
CA PHE A 188 -14.89 -4.10 12.23
C PHE A 188 -14.90 -4.58 13.68
N GLU A 189 -14.31 -5.75 13.97
CA GLU A 189 -14.12 -6.26 15.34
C GLU A 189 -13.32 -5.26 16.19
N ALA A 190 -12.20 -4.74 15.68
CA ALA A 190 -11.41 -3.75 16.41
C ALA A 190 -12.16 -2.42 16.65
N ILE A 191 -13.01 -2.01 15.70
CA ILE A 191 -13.88 -0.83 15.86
C ILE A 191 -14.97 -1.13 16.90
N GLU A 192 -15.56 -2.33 16.89
CA GLU A 192 -16.56 -2.76 17.86
C GLU A 192 -15.97 -2.82 19.27
N ASP A 193 -14.81 -3.45 19.44
CA ASP A 193 -14.05 -3.48 20.69
C ASP A 193 -13.74 -2.08 21.21
N PHE A 194 -13.34 -1.17 20.31
CA PHE A 194 -13.12 0.23 20.66
C PHE A 194 -14.41 0.89 21.15
N VAL A 195 -15.53 0.69 20.46
CA VAL A 195 -16.85 1.24 20.86
C VAL A 195 -17.28 0.66 22.21
N LEU A 196 -17.18 -0.65 22.41
CA LEU A 196 -17.50 -1.32 23.68
C LEU A 196 -16.61 -0.83 24.83
N TYR A 197 -15.32 -0.60 24.58
CA TYR A 197 -14.41 0.00 25.53
C TYR A 197 -14.83 1.42 25.92
N ILE A 198 -15.21 2.25 24.95
CA ILE A 198 -15.70 3.62 25.22
C ILE A 198 -17.02 3.59 25.99
N ILE A 199 -17.95 2.69 25.64
CA ILE A 199 -19.23 2.52 26.37
C ILE A 199 -18.96 2.07 27.80
N SER A 200 -18.10 1.06 28.00
CA SER A 200 -17.70 0.59 29.34
C SER A 200 -17.06 1.71 30.17
N TRP A 201 -16.18 2.52 29.56
CA TRP A 201 -15.58 3.67 30.20
C TRP A 201 -16.63 4.72 30.58
N LEU A 202 -17.57 5.05 29.68
CA LEU A 202 -18.67 6.00 29.95
C LEU A 202 -19.63 5.50 31.03
N VAL A 203 -19.92 4.20 31.09
CA VAL A 203 -20.79 3.58 32.09
C VAL A 203 -20.09 3.51 33.47
N ASN A 204 -18.78 3.30 33.50
CA ASN A 204 -17.97 3.33 34.74
C ASN A 204 -17.63 4.75 35.21
N ILE A 205 -17.88 5.78 34.40
CA ILE A 205 -17.96 7.16 34.88
C ILE A 205 -19.24 7.21 35.73
N ASN A 206 -19.07 6.98 37.03
CA ASN A 206 -20.08 7.15 38.06
C ASN A 206 -20.42 8.65 38.22
N VAL A 207 -20.84 9.29 37.13
CA VAL A 207 -21.50 10.57 37.16
C VAL A 207 -22.97 10.22 37.16
N ASP A 208 -23.52 10.23 38.37
CA ASP A 208 -24.94 10.49 38.61
C ASP A 208 -25.31 11.84 37.95
N ILE A 209 -25.38 11.90 36.61
CA ILE A 209 -25.81 13.08 35.85
C ILE A 209 -27.32 13.26 35.98
N PHE A 210 -28.03 12.17 36.31
CA PHE A 210 -29.48 12.14 36.50
C PHE A 210 -29.91 12.33 37.96
N LYS A 211 -28.98 12.42 38.93
CA LYS A 211 -29.35 12.97 40.24
C LYS A 211 -29.40 14.49 40.11
N ASN A 212 -30.62 15.02 40.15
CA ASN A 212 -30.89 16.43 40.40
C ASN A 212 -30.36 16.81 41.79
N ASP A 213 -29.07 17.12 41.87
CA ASP A 213 -28.50 17.84 43.00
C ASP A 213 -28.46 19.33 42.62
N PRO A 214 -29.38 20.15 43.16
CA PRO A 214 -29.45 21.58 42.86
C PRO A 214 -28.21 22.37 43.27
N ASN A 215 -27.26 21.76 44.00
CA ASN A 215 -26.00 22.38 44.41
C ASN A 215 -24.76 21.89 43.63
N LYS A 216 -24.90 20.91 42.72
CA LYS A 216 -23.79 20.49 41.84
C LYS A 216 -23.59 21.51 40.71
N LYS A 217 -22.70 22.48 40.96
CA LYS A 217 -22.13 23.30 39.87
C LYS A 217 -21.17 22.44 39.05
N TYR A 218 -21.63 21.92 37.92
CA TYR A 218 -20.71 21.45 36.88
C TYR A 218 -19.86 22.65 36.44
N SER A 219 -18.54 22.51 36.53
CA SER A 219 -17.62 23.53 36.03
C SER A 219 -17.77 23.63 34.52
N ASN A 220 -18.45 24.68 34.02
CA ASN A 220 -18.49 25.04 32.60
C ASN A 220 -17.11 25.43 32.03
N THR A 221 -16.07 25.43 32.87
CA THR A 221 -14.71 25.85 32.53
C THR A 221 -13.81 24.69 32.06
N ILE A 222 -14.26 23.43 32.14
CA ILE A 222 -13.46 22.23 31.84
C ILE A 222 -14.32 21.20 31.07
N LEU A 223 -14.56 21.44 29.78
CA LEU A 223 -14.64 20.33 28.81
C LEU A 223 -13.21 19.78 28.72
N ASP A 224 -12.95 18.70 29.45
CA ASP A 224 -11.61 18.14 29.66
C ASP A 224 -10.84 17.99 28.33
N LYS A 225 -9.55 18.36 28.31
CA LYS A 225 -8.68 18.12 27.14
C LYS A 225 -8.73 16.66 26.68
N LYS A 226 -9.02 15.75 27.62
CA LYS A 226 -9.29 14.32 27.37
C LYS A 226 -10.57 14.08 26.56
N LEU A 227 -11.67 14.77 26.86
CA LEU A 227 -12.92 14.66 26.10
C LEU A 227 -12.77 15.20 24.67
N ILE A 228 -12.07 16.32 24.50
CA ILE A 228 -11.76 16.87 23.16
C ILE A 228 -10.85 15.92 22.37
N LYS A 229 -9.89 15.28 23.05
CA LYS A 229 -9.05 14.26 22.41
C LYS A 229 -9.87 13.04 22.01
N LEU A 230 -10.75 12.58 22.89
CA LEU A 230 -11.63 11.44 22.64
C LEU A 230 -12.58 11.72 21.48
N SER A 231 -13.25 12.88 21.45
CA SER A 231 -14.15 13.23 20.35
C SER A 231 -13.43 13.24 19.00
N ARG A 232 -12.21 13.78 18.94
CA ARG A 232 -11.36 13.72 17.73
C ARG A 232 -11.01 12.31 17.30
N ILE A 233 -10.71 11.42 18.24
CA ILE A 233 -10.43 10.01 17.95
C ILE A 233 -11.68 9.34 17.40
N VAL A 234 -12.82 9.50 18.07
CA VAL A 234 -14.11 8.92 17.67
C VAL A 234 -14.51 9.41 16.28
N SER A 235 -14.39 10.69 15.97
CA SER A 235 -14.74 11.21 14.64
C SER A 235 -13.83 10.69 13.52
N VAL A 236 -12.57 10.39 13.82
CA VAL A 236 -11.68 9.75 12.84
C VAL A 236 -12.06 8.27 12.66
N VAL A 237 -12.39 7.55 13.73
CA VAL A 237 -12.87 6.15 13.68
C VAL A 237 -14.19 6.05 12.93
N GLU A 238 -15.15 6.93 13.20
CA GLU A 238 -16.44 7.02 12.50
C GLU A 238 -16.25 7.23 10.99
N LEU A 239 -15.37 8.16 10.62
CA LEU A 239 -15.07 8.40 9.22
C LEU A 239 -14.43 7.16 8.56
N ILE A 240 -13.52 6.47 9.26
CA ILE A 240 -12.90 5.23 8.78
C ILE A 240 -13.95 4.14 8.60
N ASN A 241 -14.83 3.94 9.57
CA ASN A 241 -15.93 2.97 9.50
C ASN A 241 -16.80 3.23 8.27
N ASN A 242 -17.23 4.48 8.06
CA ASN A 242 -18.03 4.87 6.90
C ASN A 242 -17.30 4.63 5.56
N MET A 243 -15.98 4.85 5.52
CA MET A 243 -15.18 4.63 4.31
C MET A 243 -15.02 3.13 4.00
N ILE A 244 -14.82 2.30 5.03
CA ILE A 244 -14.69 0.84 4.88
C ILE A 244 -16.03 0.25 4.42
N ILE A 245 -17.14 0.67 5.03
CA ILE A 245 -18.50 0.26 4.61
C ILE A 245 -18.74 0.60 3.13
N GLN A 246 -18.29 1.77 2.69
CA GLN A 246 -18.46 2.24 1.31
C GLN A 246 -17.38 1.74 0.34
N ASN A 247 -16.43 0.93 0.78
CA ASN A 247 -15.25 0.53 -0.02
C ASN A 247 -14.48 1.72 -0.64
N LYS A 248 -14.40 2.85 0.07
CA LYS A 248 -13.70 4.06 -0.39
C LYS A 248 -12.35 4.22 0.29
N SER A 249 -11.39 4.74 -0.46
CA SER A 249 -10.13 5.27 0.06
C SER A 249 -10.21 6.78 0.29
N CYS A 250 -9.32 7.30 1.14
CA CYS A 250 -9.29 8.72 1.45
C CYS A 250 -7.87 9.20 1.73
N THR A 251 -7.58 10.45 1.38
CA THR A 251 -6.29 11.04 1.71
C THR A 251 -6.28 11.68 3.09
N GLN A 252 -5.11 11.79 3.72
CA GLN A 252 -4.98 12.49 5.00
C GLN A 252 -5.47 13.95 4.95
N ARG A 253 -5.38 14.60 3.79
CA ARG A 253 -5.93 15.96 3.58
C ARG A 253 -7.45 15.94 3.53
N GLU A 254 -8.04 14.98 2.83
CA GLU A 254 -9.50 14.82 2.79
C GLU A 254 -10.06 14.56 4.18
N ILE A 255 -9.41 13.76 5.02
CA ILE A 255 -9.81 13.57 6.42
C ILE A 255 -9.82 14.90 7.17
N TYR A 256 -8.79 15.75 6.97
CA TYR A 256 -8.76 17.09 7.57
C TYR A 256 -9.91 17.96 7.07
N TYR A 257 -10.22 17.95 5.77
CA TYR A 257 -11.33 18.75 5.23
C TYR A 257 -12.71 18.24 5.68
N LYS A 258 -12.91 16.93 5.73
CA LYS A 258 -14.16 16.32 6.23
C LYS A 258 -14.38 16.59 7.72
N LEU A 259 -13.30 16.76 8.49
CA LEU A 259 -13.33 16.99 9.94
C LEU A 259 -12.81 18.38 10.34
N TYR A 260 -12.89 19.37 9.43
CA TYR A 260 -12.41 20.74 9.66
C TYR A 260 -13.08 21.39 10.88
N ASN A 261 -14.33 21.02 11.16
CA ASN A 261 -15.10 21.50 12.31
C ASN A 261 -14.48 21.09 13.66
N ILE A 262 -13.63 20.06 13.68
CA ILE A 262 -13.06 19.44 14.89
C ILE A 262 -11.53 19.62 14.95
N PHE A 263 -10.89 19.78 13.78
CA PHE A 263 -9.45 19.98 13.64
C PHE A 263 -9.12 21.35 13.06
N ASN A 264 -8.30 22.12 13.79
CA ASN A 264 -7.88 23.44 13.35
C ASN A 264 -6.67 23.36 12.40
N GLU A 265 -5.83 22.34 12.55
CA GLU A 265 -4.59 22.17 11.78
C GLU A 265 -4.44 20.74 11.25
N GLN A 266 -3.93 20.59 10.02
CA GLN A 266 -3.67 19.27 9.42
C GLN A 266 -2.68 18.42 10.26
N CYS A 267 -1.70 19.06 10.91
CA CYS A 267 -0.76 18.37 11.79
C CYS A 267 -1.45 17.71 13.00
N GLN A 268 -2.56 18.30 13.47
CA GLN A 268 -3.38 17.74 14.53
C GLN A 268 -4.14 16.51 14.04
N THR A 269 -4.78 16.59 12.87
CA THR A 269 -5.47 15.44 12.25
C THR A 269 -4.50 14.27 12.03
N ASN A 270 -3.31 14.53 11.48
CA ASN A 270 -2.29 13.51 11.25
C ASN A 270 -1.83 12.81 12.53
N ARG A 271 -1.77 13.53 13.66
CA ARG A 271 -1.49 12.93 14.97
C ARG A 271 -2.62 12.00 15.43
N HIS A 272 -3.87 12.40 15.25
CA HIS A 272 -5.02 11.58 15.66
C HIS A 272 -5.22 10.37 14.75
N ILE A 273 -4.93 10.47 13.45
CA ILE A 273 -4.87 9.31 12.56
C ILE A 273 -3.86 8.28 13.07
N LYS A 274 -2.68 8.72 13.55
CA LYS A 274 -1.68 7.82 14.16
C LYS A 274 -2.18 7.19 15.45
N ASP A 275 -2.81 7.99 16.32
CA ASP A 275 -3.41 7.48 17.56
C ASP A 275 -4.46 6.40 17.25
N VAL A 276 -5.34 6.64 16.26
CA VAL A 276 -6.35 5.65 15.81
C VAL A 276 -5.71 4.40 15.23
N CYS A 277 -4.68 4.53 14.38
CA CYS A 277 -3.93 3.37 13.87
C CYS A 277 -3.34 2.53 15.01
N ALA A 278 -2.80 3.19 16.04
CA ALA A 278 -2.24 2.50 17.20
C ALA A 278 -3.31 1.84 18.07
N ILE A 279 -4.48 2.47 18.23
CA ILE A 279 -5.62 1.93 18.99
C ILE A 279 -6.22 0.72 18.31
N LEU A 280 -6.48 0.81 17.00
CA LEU A 280 -7.10 -0.28 16.23
C LEU A 280 -6.09 -1.38 15.87
N GLY A 281 -4.79 -1.16 16.04
CA GLY A 281 -3.74 -2.12 15.68
C GLY A 281 -3.45 -2.22 14.18
N PHE A 282 -4.00 -1.32 13.37
CA PHE A 282 -3.85 -1.34 11.91
C PHE A 282 -2.92 -0.26 11.38
N SER A 283 -2.27 -0.56 10.26
CA SER A 283 -1.52 0.45 9.51
C SER A 283 -2.48 1.40 8.78
N ARG A 284 -2.02 2.62 8.46
CA ARG A 284 -2.82 3.58 7.67
C ARG A 284 -3.33 3.00 6.35
N SER A 285 -2.49 2.21 5.68
CA SER A 285 -2.81 1.57 4.40
C SER A 285 -3.92 0.53 4.56
N SER A 286 -3.92 -0.24 5.64
CA SER A 286 -4.98 -1.21 5.97
C SER A 286 -6.33 -0.53 6.21
N LEU A 287 -6.32 0.71 6.70
CA LEU A 287 -7.52 1.53 6.92
C LEU A 287 -7.92 2.35 5.67
N ASN A 288 -7.34 2.06 4.50
CA ASN A 288 -7.56 2.81 3.25
C ASN A 288 -7.23 4.31 3.33
N ILE A 289 -6.30 4.70 4.20
CA ILE A 289 -5.83 6.08 4.35
C ILE A 289 -4.48 6.26 3.66
N TYR A 290 -4.45 7.10 2.64
CA TYR A 290 -3.26 7.36 1.83
C TYR A 290 -2.74 8.79 1.98
N ALA A 291 -1.47 9.00 1.62
CA ALA A 291 -0.96 10.36 1.46
C ALA A 291 -1.49 10.94 0.14
N SER A 292 -1.80 12.23 0.12
CA SER A 292 -2.20 12.89 -1.13
C SER A 292 -1.06 12.83 -2.15
N GLU A 293 -1.39 12.42 -3.37
CA GLU A 293 -0.50 12.50 -4.52
C GLU A 293 -0.15 13.97 -4.80
N LYS A 294 1.13 14.24 -4.98
CA LYS A 294 1.64 15.59 -5.25
C LYS A 294 2.84 15.63 -6.18
N GLY A 295 3.50 14.49 -6.38
CA GLY A 295 4.68 14.39 -7.22
C GLY A 295 4.40 14.73 -8.68
N CYS A 296 5.44 15.17 -9.39
CA CYS A 296 5.38 15.47 -10.82
C CYS A 296 6.54 14.78 -11.57
N ILE A 297 6.30 14.44 -12.83
CA ILE A 297 7.25 13.79 -13.73
C ILE A 297 7.27 14.47 -15.12
N ALA A 298 8.45 14.63 -15.70
CA ALA A 298 8.66 15.14 -17.06
C ALA A 298 9.89 14.50 -17.70
N GLY A 299 10.06 14.65 -19.03
CA GLY A 299 11.27 14.21 -19.73
C GLY A 299 11.05 13.06 -20.70
N LEU A 300 12.13 12.33 -21.01
CA LEU A 300 12.13 11.29 -22.05
C LEU A 300 11.40 10.03 -21.58
N LEU A 301 10.07 10.09 -21.54
CA LEU A 301 9.20 9.00 -21.15
C LEU A 301 7.95 8.98 -22.02
N THR A 302 7.64 7.83 -22.58
CA THR A 302 6.42 7.58 -23.34
C THR A 302 5.63 6.47 -22.65
N LEU A 303 4.38 6.77 -22.34
CA LEU A 303 3.44 5.86 -21.70
C LEU A 303 2.42 5.40 -22.72
N LYS A 304 2.07 4.11 -22.70
CA LYS A 304 1.00 3.56 -23.55
C LYS A 304 -0.05 2.89 -22.67
N LYS A 305 -1.31 3.27 -22.88
CA LYS A 305 -2.47 2.73 -22.16
C LYS A 305 -3.68 2.64 -23.09
N ARG A 306 -4.29 1.46 -23.22
CA ARG A 306 -5.48 1.22 -24.06
C ARG A 306 -5.33 1.72 -25.50
N GLY A 307 -4.14 1.54 -26.09
CA GLY A 307 -3.82 2.00 -27.43
C GLY A 307 -3.46 3.49 -27.56
N GLU A 308 -3.69 4.31 -26.52
CA GLU A 308 -3.26 5.70 -26.48
C GLU A 308 -1.76 5.80 -26.16
N ILE A 309 -1.07 6.73 -26.80
CA ILE A 309 0.36 7.00 -26.59
C ILE A 309 0.52 8.41 -26.04
N LEU A 310 1.05 8.52 -24.83
CA LEU A 310 1.32 9.79 -24.17
C LEU A 310 2.83 10.00 -24.05
N ASN A 311 3.37 10.95 -24.82
CA ASN A 311 4.75 11.38 -24.69
C ASN A 311 4.86 12.56 -23.71
N ILE A 312 5.49 12.32 -22.56
CA ILE A 312 5.61 13.29 -21.47
C ILE A 312 6.64 14.39 -21.82
N SER A 313 7.56 14.17 -22.77
CA SER A 313 8.55 15.17 -23.16
C SER A 313 7.95 16.44 -23.80
N ASN A 314 6.69 16.35 -24.21
CA ASN A 314 5.97 17.45 -24.86
C ASN A 314 5.22 18.33 -23.85
N MET A 315 5.09 17.90 -22.60
CA MET A 315 4.38 18.62 -21.56
C MET A 315 5.25 19.72 -20.95
N GLU A 316 4.76 20.95 -20.93
CA GLU A 316 5.52 22.13 -20.49
C GLU A 316 5.88 22.10 -18.99
N TYR A 317 4.97 21.61 -18.14
CA TYR A 317 5.15 21.55 -16.68
C TYR A 317 5.20 20.12 -16.12
N GLY A 318 5.31 19.13 -16.99
CA GLY A 318 5.20 17.72 -16.64
C GLY A 318 3.79 17.28 -16.24
N LEU A 319 3.68 16.03 -15.80
CA LEU A 319 2.43 15.40 -15.38
C LEU A 319 2.46 15.12 -13.88
N MET A 320 1.30 15.19 -13.24
CA MET A 320 1.14 14.71 -11.86
C MET A 320 1.26 13.19 -11.83
N ILE A 321 2.01 12.67 -10.86
CA ILE A 321 2.16 11.24 -10.65
C ILE A 321 0.93 10.75 -9.88
N ASN A 322 0.15 9.89 -10.52
CA ASN A 322 -1.07 9.30 -9.96
C ASN A 322 -1.22 7.82 -10.32
N ASP A 323 -2.22 7.16 -9.77
CA ASP A 323 -2.53 5.75 -10.07
C ASP A 323 -2.70 5.45 -11.57
N ASN A 324 -3.24 6.40 -12.35
CA ASN A 324 -3.35 6.23 -13.81
C ASN A 324 -1.99 6.11 -14.49
N LEU A 325 -1.01 6.90 -14.04
CA LEU A 325 0.36 6.89 -14.52
C LEU A 325 1.13 5.66 -14.04
N LEU A 326 0.78 5.12 -12.86
CA LEU A 326 1.38 3.90 -12.31
C LEU A 326 0.88 2.63 -12.98
N ASN A 327 -0.33 2.66 -13.55
CA ASN A 327 -1.01 1.53 -14.18
C ASN A 327 -1.17 1.76 -15.68
N VAL A 328 -0.07 1.59 -16.41
CA VAL A 328 0.03 1.70 -17.88
C VAL A 328 0.47 0.36 -18.47
N ASP A 329 0.07 0.08 -19.70
CA ASP A 329 0.32 -1.22 -20.36
C ASP A 329 1.78 -1.35 -20.79
N LYS A 330 2.37 -0.24 -21.25
CA LYS A 330 3.76 -0.21 -21.70
C LYS A 330 4.42 1.13 -21.38
N VAL A 331 5.70 1.07 -21.04
CA VAL A 331 6.55 2.23 -20.82
C VAL A 331 7.75 2.13 -21.76
N GLU A 332 8.08 3.24 -22.43
CA GLU A 332 9.24 3.37 -23.31
C GLU A 332 10.04 4.62 -22.89
N SER A 333 11.37 4.50 -22.81
CA SER A 333 12.23 5.62 -22.43
C SER A 333 13.56 5.57 -23.19
N LEU A 334 14.05 6.76 -23.55
CA LEU A 334 15.40 6.99 -24.10
C LEU A 334 16.31 7.68 -23.08
N ALA A 335 15.86 7.80 -21.83
CA ALA A 335 16.65 8.42 -20.78
C ALA A 335 17.81 7.52 -20.34
N HIS A 336 18.87 8.13 -19.86
CA HIS A 336 19.94 7.46 -19.12
C HIS A 336 19.94 7.83 -17.63
N TYR A 337 19.32 8.95 -17.29
CA TYR A 337 19.31 9.50 -15.93
C TYR A 337 17.88 9.76 -15.44
N ILE A 338 17.68 9.61 -14.14
CA ILE A 338 16.55 10.21 -13.43
C ILE A 338 17.12 11.32 -12.55
N LEU A 339 16.69 12.57 -12.75
CA LEU A 339 17.04 13.69 -11.88
C LEU A 339 15.85 14.02 -10.97
N VAL A 340 15.99 13.67 -9.69
CA VAL A 340 15.05 14.00 -8.63
C VAL A 340 15.38 15.40 -8.09
N VAL A 341 14.42 16.30 -8.17
CA VAL A 341 14.56 17.71 -7.75
C VAL A 341 13.66 17.96 -6.53
N GLU A 342 14.26 18.45 -5.44
CA GLU A 342 13.52 18.75 -4.22
C GLU A 342 12.47 19.85 -4.41
N LYS A 343 12.90 21.01 -4.93
CA LYS A 343 12.11 22.23 -4.99
C LYS A 343 11.28 22.30 -6.28
N TYR A 344 9.97 22.51 -6.14
CA TYR A 344 9.05 22.53 -7.27
C TYR A 344 9.34 23.68 -8.25
N SER A 345 9.70 24.86 -7.75
CA SER A 345 10.06 26.02 -8.57
C SER A 345 11.26 25.71 -9.48
N LEU A 346 12.28 25.02 -8.96
CA LEU A 346 13.41 24.58 -9.77
C LEU A 346 12.97 23.55 -10.82
N TYR A 347 12.17 22.56 -10.43
CA TYR A 347 11.63 21.56 -11.35
C TYR A 347 10.90 22.22 -12.53
N GLN A 348 10.04 23.21 -12.27
CA GLN A 348 9.33 23.96 -13.31
C GLN A 348 10.30 24.66 -14.26
N LYS A 349 11.29 25.41 -13.73
CA LYS A 349 12.31 26.08 -14.54
C LYS A 349 13.10 25.11 -15.44
N LEU A 350 13.37 23.88 -14.96
CA LEU A 350 14.06 22.86 -15.76
C LEU A 350 13.16 22.25 -16.85
N CYS A 351 11.86 22.16 -16.61
CA CYS A 351 10.87 21.71 -17.60
C CYS A 351 10.67 22.75 -18.71
N GLU A 352 10.54 24.03 -18.36
CA GLU A 352 10.45 25.14 -19.31
C GLU A 352 11.66 25.17 -20.27
N LYS A 353 12.85 24.90 -19.72
CA LYS A 353 14.10 24.79 -20.51
C LYS A 353 14.27 23.45 -21.24
N LYS A 354 13.34 22.51 -21.08
CA LYS A 354 13.38 21.16 -21.63
C LYS A 354 14.76 20.53 -21.45
N MET A 355 15.23 20.43 -20.20
CA MET A 355 16.58 19.96 -19.87
C MET A 355 16.93 18.61 -20.53
N TRP A 356 15.93 17.76 -20.77
CA TRP A 356 16.05 16.50 -21.50
C TRP A 356 16.55 16.61 -22.94
N ASN A 357 16.50 17.79 -23.56
CA ASN A 357 17.09 18.05 -24.87
C ASN A 357 18.62 18.18 -24.81
N THR A 358 19.18 18.49 -23.63
CA THR A 358 20.64 18.65 -23.43
C THR A 358 21.24 17.40 -22.82
N LEU A 359 20.53 16.75 -21.90
CA LEU A 359 20.96 15.53 -21.22
C LEU A 359 19.80 14.54 -21.23
N PRO A 360 19.96 13.29 -21.71
CA PRO A 360 18.84 12.35 -21.84
C PRO A 360 18.36 11.88 -20.45
N LEU A 361 17.33 12.53 -19.93
CA LEU A 361 16.87 12.33 -18.55
C LEU A 361 15.34 12.36 -18.40
N ILE A 362 14.90 11.84 -17.26
CA ILE A 362 13.56 12.02 -16.68
C ILE A 362 13.70 12.93 -15.45
N LEU A 363 12.91 14.01 -15.38
CA LEU A 363 12.79 14.88 -14.23
C LEU A 363 11.67 14.38 -13.33
N ILE A 364 11.92 14.27 -12.02
CA ILE A 364 10.90 13.93 -11.03
C ILE A 364 11.02 14.88 -9.84
N THR A 365 9.90 15.28 -9.26
CA THR A 365 9.88 16.01 -7.99
C THR A 365 8.77 15.48 -7.08
N GLY A 366 9.08 15.32 -5.80
CA GLY A 366 8.09 15.05 -4.75
C GLY A 366 7.53 16.32 -4.11
N LYS A 367 7.94 17.52 -4.57
CA LYS A 367 7.68 18.81 -3.90
C LYS A 367 8.08 18.72 -2.42
N GLY A 368 9.37 18.49 -2.17
CA GLY A 368 9.93 18.07 -0.88
C GLY A 368 9.85 16.55 -0.67
N PHE A 369 9.41 16.12 0.52
CA PHE A 369 9.28 14.69 0.86
C PHE A 369 8.41 13.93 -0.15
N PRO A 370 8.87 12.79 -0.71
CA PRO A 370 8.11 12.05 -1.69
C PRO A 370 6.88 11.36 -1.08
N ASP A 371 5.80 11.36 -1.84
CA ASP A 371 4.65 10.50 -1.58
C ASP A 371 4.91 9.05 -2.04
N TYR A 372 3.92 8.19 -1.86
CA TYR A 372 3.99 6.79 -2.24
C TYR A 372 4.19 6.61 -3.75
N ALA A 373 3.38 7.29 -4.56
CA ALA A 373 3.38 7.18 -6.01
C ALA A 373 4.72 7.63 -6.61
N THR A 374 5.29 8.72 -6.09
CA THR A 374 6.59 9.25 -6.50
C THR A 374 7.72 8.25 -6.24
N ARG A 375 7.74 7.61 -5.06
CA ARG A 375 8.76 6.56 -4.79
C ARG A 375 8.57 5.34 -5.67
N LYS A 376 7.33 4.88 -5.84
CA LYS A 376 7.00 3.72 -6.66
C LYS A 376 7.49 3.91 -8.10
N ILE A 377 7.18 5.06 -8.73
CA ILE A 377 7.58 5.27 -10.12
C ILE A 377 9.10 5.38 -10.28
N ILE A 378 9.81 6.04 -9.34
CA ILE A 378 11.27 6.06 -9.36
C ILE A 378 11.83 4.63 -9.27
N PHE A 379 11.31 3.83 -8.32
CA PHE A 379 11.72 2.45 -8.13
C PHE A 379 11.48 1.61 -9.38
N ASP A 380 10.29 1.71 -9.97
CA ASP A 380 9.91 0.98 -11.19
C ASP A 380 10.81 1.40 -12.37
N LEU A 381 11.01 2.70 -12.61
CA LEU A 381 11.84 3.19 -13.72
C LEU A 381 13.32 2.80 -13.59
N VAL A 382 13.88 2.84 -12.38
CA VAL A 382 15.26 2.40 -12.13
C VAL A 382 15.39 0.90 -12.40
N ASN A 383 14.43 0.09 -11.97
CA ASN A 383 14.49 -1.36 -12.16
C ASN A 383 14.21 -1.79 -13.62
N LEU A 384 13.33 -1.07 -14.32
CA LEU A 384 12.95 -1.38 -15.70
C LEU A 384 14.03 -0.99 -16.72
N PHE A 385 14.63 0.20 -16.54
CA PHE A 385 15.53 0.78 -17.53
C PHE A 385 16.98 0.90 -17.04
N HIS A 386 17.27 0.50 -15.79
CA HIS A 386 18.60 0.63 -15.17
C HIS A 386 19.16 2.06 -15.20
N LEU A 387 18.27 3.05 -15.03
CA LEU A 387 18.62 4.47 -15.09
C LEU A 387 19.48 4.88 -13.90
N GLU A 388 20.44 5.75 -14.15
CA GLU A 388 21.25 6.35 -13.09
C GLU A 388 20.44 7.43 -12.38
N CYS A 389 20.00 7.13 -11.16
CA CYS A 389 19.16 8.01 -10.36
C CYS A 389 19.99 8.97 -9.51
N VAL A 390 19.72 10.26 -9.64
CA VAL A 390 20.46 11.34 -8.98
C VAL A 390 19.51 12.35 -8.35
N TYR A 391 19.93 12.97 -7.26
CA TYR A 391 19.16 13.90 -6.44
C TYR A 391 19.83 15.27 -6.36
N VAL A 392 19.04 16.33 -6.44
CA VAL A 392 19.44 17.70 -6.10
C VAL A 392 18.46 18.32 -5.11
N GLY A 393 19.00 18.86 -4.01
CA GLY A 393 18.24 19.40 -2.89
C GLY A 393 18.93 20.57 -2.19
N ASP A 394 18.22 21.14 -1.23
CA ASP A 394 18.73 22.23 -0.40
C ASP A 394 19.87 21.72 0.50
N TYR A 395 20.87 22.58 0.76
CA TYR A 395 21.95 22.26 1.69
C TYR A 395 21.51 22.57 3.12
N ASP A 396 20.62 21.73 3.66
CA ASP A 396 20.15 21.80 5.04
C ASP A 396 19.77 20.41 5.60
N PRO A 397 19.46 20.29 6.91
CA PRO A 397 19.11 19.00 7.50
C PRO A 397 17.80 18.38 6.97
N TYR A 398 16.88 19.17 6.44
CA TYR A 398 15.62 18.68 5.87
C TYR A 398 15.80 18.17 4.44
N GLY A 399 16.59 18.84 3.61
CA GLY A 399 17.03 18.34 2.31
C GLY A 399 17.72 16.98 2.46
N ILE A 400 18.53 16.81 3.51
CA ILE A 400 19.13 15.50 3.83
C ILE A 400 18.08 14.45 4.16
N ARG A 401 17.08 14.78 4.98
CA ARG A 401 15.99 13.86 5.30
C ARG A 401 15.15 13.50 4.08
N ILE A 402 14.94 14.44 3.16
CA ILE A 402 14.20 14.21 1.92
C ILE A 402 14.99 13.23 1.05
N TYR A 403 16.28 13.47 0.81
CA TYR A 403 17.16 12.54 0.11
C TYR A 403 17.11 11.12 0.71
N LEU A 404 17.28 11.01 2.03
CA LEU A 404 17.23 9.72 2.73
C LEU A 404 15.87 9.02 2.57
N SER A 405 14.77 9.76 2.49
CA SER A 405 13.44 9.18 2.28
C SER A 405 13.25 8.56 0.89
N TYR A 406 13.99 9.02 -0.13
CA TYR A 406 14.08 8.34 -1.42
C TYR A 406 14.99 7.11 -1.34
N LYS A 407 16.16 7.26 -0.70
CA LYS A 407 17.19 6.21 -0.61
C LYS A 407 16.73 4.99 0.19
N GLU A 408 16.15 5.22 1.36
CA GLU A 408 15.71 4.17 2.29
C GLU A 408 14.28 3.68 2.03
N GLY A 409 13.47 4.45 1.30
CA GLY A 409 12.04 4.19 1.12
C GLY A 409 11.23 4.39 2.41
N CYS A 410 10.01 3.86 2.44
CA CYS A 410 9.16 3.92 3.63
C CYS A 410 9.40 2.69 4.52
N LYS A 411 9.75 2.90 5.80
CA LYS A 411 9.95 1.82 6.77
C LYS A 411 8.58 1.29 7.23
N ASN A 412 8.23 0.05 6.87
CA ASN A 412 7.18 -0.72 7.54
C ASN A 412 7.82 -1.79 8.42
N ASN A 413 7.08 -2.35 9.39
CA ASN A 413 7.56 -3.20 10.49
C ASN A 413 8.52 -4.35 10.12
N GLN A 414 8.66 -4.73 8.84
CA GLN A 414 9.63 -5.74 8.39
C GLN A 414 10.36 -5.43 7.07
N ASN A 415 9.90 -4.50 6.21
CA ASN A 415 10.51 -4.22 4.89
C ASN A 415 10.44 -2.72 4.50
N SER A 416 11.43 -2.26 3.74
CA SER A 416 11.44 -0.94 3.09
C SER A 416 10.61 -0.97 1.80
N ILE A 417 9.59 -0.11 1.70
CA ILE A 417 8.73 0.00 0.52
C ILE A 417 9.33 1.01 -0.46
N TYR A 418 9.63 0.52 -1.67
CA TYR A 418 10.21 1.26 -2.81
C TYR A 418 11.47 2.09 -2.49
N PRO A 419 12.54 1.50 -1.93
CA PRO A 419 13.80 2.19 -1.73
C PRO A 419 14.54 2.37 -3.06
N CYS A 420 15.06 3.58 -3.34
CA CYS A 420 16.00 3.81 -4.42
C CYS A 420 17.43 3.79 -3.87
N LYS A 421 17.95 2.60 -3.53
CA LYS A 421 19.23 2.46 -2.79
C LYS A 421 20.42 3.14 -3.47
N ASP A 422 20.44 3.13 -4.79
CA ASP A 422 21.52 3.68 -5.62
C ASP A 422 21.34 5.16 -5.98
N ILE A 423 20.34 5.84 -5.42
CA ILE A 423 20.19 7.29 -5.60
C ILE A 423 21.43 8.02 -5.04
N LYS A 424 21.94 8.95 -5.84
CA LYS A 424 23.17 9.70 -5.55
C LYS A 424 22.87 11.19 -5.38
N TRP A 425 23.45 11.81 -4.35
CA TRP A 425 23.26 13.24 -4.11
C TRP A 425 24.30 14.05 -4.89
N ILE A 426 23.88 14.79 -5.91
CA ILE A 426 24.78 15.65 -6.72
C ILE A 426 25.18 16.92 -5.97
N GLY A 427 24.20 17.51 -5.31
CA GLY A 427 24.38 18.69 -4.48
C GLY A 427 23.01 19.27 -4.10
N MET A 428 22.96 20.36 -3.35
CA MET A 428 24.11 21.15 -2.92
C MET A 428 24.93 20.50 -1.80
N CYS A 429 26.21 20.85 -1.69
CA CYS A 429 27.14 20.40 -0.64
C CYS A 429 28.05 21.54 -0.15
N SER A 430 28.86 21.28 0.86
CA SER A 430 29.70 22.21 1.59
C SER A 430 30.77 22.85 0.70
N GLU A 431 31.20 22.16 -0.34
CA GLU A 431 32.12 22.67 -1.37
C GLU A 431 31.48 23.81 -2.18
N ASP A 432 30.15 23.79 -2.31
CA ASP A 432 29.42 24.76 -3.12
C ASP A 432 29.24 26.11 -2.41
N ILE A 433 29.56 26.22 -1.12
CA ILE A 433 29.48 27.46 -0.33
C ILE A 433 30.21 28.62 -1.04
N ASN A 434 31.34 28.32 -1.70
CA ASN A 434 32.18 29.32 -2.34
C ASN A 434 31.55 29.95 -3.59
N PHE A 435 30.49 29.36 -4.15
CA PHE A 435 29.75 29.95 -5.28
C PHE A 435 28.84 31.10 -4.86
N PHE A 436 28.54 31.22 -3.56
CA PHE A 436 27.46 32.07 -3.10
C PHE A 436 27.92 33.27 -2.29
N PRO A 437 27.23 34.43 -2.42
CA PRO A 437 27.50 35.59 -1.60
C PRO A 437 27.05 35.32 -0.14
N LYS A 438 27.69 35.98 0.82
CA LYS A 438 27.49 35.72 2.27
C LYS A 438 26.04 35.92 2.71
N GLU A 439 25.31 36.78 2.04
CA GLU A 439 23.91 37.14 2.30
C GLU A 439 22.95 35.96 2.05
N SER A 440 23.34 35.02 1.18
CA SER A 440 22.56 33.80 0.89
C SER A 440 22.90 32.62 1.82
N LEU A 441 23.96 32.75 2.63
CA LEU A 441 24.39 31.74 3.59
C LEU A 441 23.68 31.99 4.93
N LEU A 442 22.81 31.06 5.30
CA LEU A 442 21.98 31.15 6.50
C LEU A 442 22.60 30.37 7.66
N SER A 443 22.31 30.80 8.88
CA SER A 443 22.70 30.05 10.08
C SER A 443 21.69 28.95 10.43
N LEU A 444 22.20 27.86 11.03
CA LEU A 444 21.33 26.78 11.52
C LEU A 444 20.54 27.21 12.76
N SER A 445 19.24 26.93 12.74
CA SER A 445 18.37 27.08 13.91
C SER A 445 18.61 25.97 14.96
N MET A 446 18.17 26.20 16.20
CA MET A 446 18.26 25.20 17.26
C MET A 446 17.50 23.90 16.93
N LYS A 447 16.36 24.00 16.22
CA LYS A 447 15.59 22.83 15.77
C LYS A 447 16.37 22.01 14.76
N GLU A 448 17.05 22.66 13.82
CA GLU A 448 17.88 22.01 12.79
C GLU A 448 19.11 21.33 13.40
N LYS A 449 19.77 21.97 14.36
CA LYS A 449 20.86 21.34 15.13
C LYS A 449 20.41 20.06 15.83
N HIS A 450 19.20 20.04 16.37
CA HIS A 450 18.64 18.82 16.95
C HIS A 450 18.38 17.73 15.90
N VAL A 451 17.90 18.09 14.70
CA VAL A 451 17.76 17.16 13.57
C VAL A 451 19.12 16.57 13.18
N ILE A 452 20.16 17.39 13.07
CA ILE A 452 21.53 16.95 12.78
C ILE A 452 22.02 15.94 13.82
N GLN A 453 21.84 16.23 15.11
CA GLN A 453 22.24 15.32 16.18
C GLN A 453 21.55 13.96 16.06
N ASN A 454 20.28 13.93 15.65
CA ASN A 454 19.55 12.68 15.41
C ASN A 454 20.07 11.95 14.17
N LEU A 455 20.38 12.67 13.08
CA LEU A 455 20.98 12.08 11.88
C LEU A 455 22.35 11.45 12.15
N LEU A 456 23.21 12.12 12.93
CA LEU A 456 24.54 11.62 13.30
C LEU A 456 24.50 10.40 14.23
N LYS A 457 23.39 10.20 14.96
CA LYS A 457 23.14 9.03 15.81
C LYS A 457 22.59 7.83 15.04
N ASP A 458 22.08 8.02 13.83
CA ASP A 458 21.48 6.94 13.06
C ASP A 458 22.55 5.91 12.63
N LYS A 459 22.34 4.65 13.04
CA LYS A 459 23.25 3.54 12.73
C LYS A 459 23.32 3.25 11.22
N ASN A 460 22.24 3.50 10.48
CA ASN A 460 22.21 3.27 9.03
C ASN A 460 23.12 4.25 8.28
N LEU A 461 23.33 5.46 8.82
CA LEU A 461 24.21 6.45 8.21
C LEU A 461 25.69 6.08 8.31
N TYR A 462 26.09 5.16 9.19
CA TYR A 462 27.50 4.76 9.35
C TYR A 462 28.09 4.14 8.07
N TYR A 463 27.27 3.60 7.18
CA TYR A 463 27.73 3.02 5.93
C TYR A 463 28.07 4.07 4.85
N ASN A 464 27.68 5.34 5.05
CA ASN A 464 27.94 6.43 4.11
C ASN A 464 28.90 7.46 4.72
N SER A 465 30.20 7.22 4.59
CA SER A 465 31.23 8.08 5.18
C SER A 465 31.17 9.51 4.68
N LYS A 466 30.86 9.73 3.39
CA LYS A 466 30.79 11.06 2.78
C LYS A 466 29.62 11.88 3.31
N LEU A 467 28.41 11.31 3.36
CA LEU A 467 27.24 12.02 3.89
C LEU A 467 27.41 12.36 5.37
N LYS A 468 28.07 11.50 6.15
CA LYS A 468 28.38 11.80 7.55
C LYS A 468 29.35 12.96 7.69
N THR A 469 30.40 13.01 6.87
CA THR A 469 31.34 14.15 6.82
C THR A 469 30.57 15.43 6.46
N GLU A 470 29.70 15.37 5.46
CA GLU A 470 28.88 16.49 5.03
C GLU A 470 28.02 17.07 6.17
N ILE A 471 27.35 16.20 6.93
CA ILE A 471 26.50 16.60 8.06
C ILE A 471 27.35 17.22 9.18
N SER A 472 28.52 16.65 9.46
CA SER A 472 29.45 17.20 10.44
C SER A 472 29.95 18.59 10.02
N GLU A 473 30.35 18.75 8.76
CA GLU A 473 30.80 20.04 8.22
C GLU A 473 29.70 21.11 8.28
N MET A 474 28.47 20.75 7.94
CA MET A 474 27.30 21.64 8.07
C MET A 474 27.15 22.14 9.51
N ASN A 475 27.28 21.24 10.48
CA ASN A 475 27.14 21.56 11.90
C ASN A 475 28.29 22.42 12.43
N GLU A 476 29.52 22.10 12.05
CA GLU A 476 30.74 22.83 12.45
C GLU A 476 30.77 24.24 11.87
N LYS A 477 30.49 24.37 10.56
CA LYS A 477 30.43 25.68 9.88
C LYS A 477 29.20 26.50 10.30
N ASN A 478 28.16 25.85 10.83
CA ASN A 478 26.89 26.47 11.21
C ASN A 478 26.22 27.21 10.03
N ILE A 479 26.35 26.67 8.82
CA ILE A 479 25.87 27.27 7.57
C ILE A 479 24.91 26.30 6.87
N LYS A 480 23.83 26.85 6.30
CA LYS A 480 22.90 26.21 5.37
C LYS A 480 22.57 27.17 4.23
N PHE A 481 22.08 26.65 3.10
CA PHE A 481 21.60 27.49 2.00
C PHE A 481 20.61 26.74 1.12
N GLU A 482 19.67 27.48 0.52
CA GLU A 482 18.62 26.95 -0.34
C GLU A 482 19.09 26.89 -1.81
N ILE A 483 18.48 26.03 -2.63
CA ILE A 483 18.72 25.93 -4.08
C ILE A 483 18.60 27.29 -4.78
N GLU A 484 17.72 28.17 -4.30
CA GLU A 484 17.56 29.54 -4.80
C GLU A 484 18.82 30.38 -4.69
N ALA A 485 19.82 30.01 -3.88
CA ALA A 485 21.10 30.70 -3.86
C ALA A 485 21.79 30.72 -5.25
N PHE A 486 21.47 29.76 -6.13
CA PHE A 486 21.94 29.79 -7.52
C PHE A 486 21.29 30.89 -8.39
N GLU A 487 20.22 31.54 -7.94
CA GLU A 487 19.69 32.73 -8.63
C GLU A 487 20.71 33.87 -8.66
N TYR A 488 21.58 33.98 -7.65
CA TYR A 488 22.67 34.97 -7.61
C TYR A 488 23.76 34.70 -8.67
N VAL A 489 23.99 33.44 -9.03
CA VAL A 489 25.01 33.03 -10.00
C VAL A 489 24.42 32.93 -11.43
N GLY A 490 23.10 32.79 -11.51
CA GLY A 490 22.34 32.68 -12.75
C GLY A 490 21.96 31.24 -13.09
N MET A 491 20.70 31.07 -13.53
CA MET A 491 20.14 29.75 -13.87
C MET A 491 20.89 29.02 -14.99
N GLU A 492 21.48 29.75 -15.94
CA GLU A 492 22.27 29.14 -17.01
C GLU A 492 23.54 28.46 -16.47
N PHE A 493 24.24 29.12 -15.54
CA PHE A 493 25.38 28.53 -14.85
C PHE A 493 24.95 27.29 -14.06
N PHE A 494 23.86 27.38 -13.31
CA PHE A 494 23.37 26.25 -12.52
C PHE A 494 23.05 25.03 -13.39
N VAL A 495 22.38 25.21 -14.53
CA VAL A 495 22.02 24.08 -15.40
C VAL A 495 23.26 23.52 -16.12
N LYS A 496 24.01 24.36 -16.82
CA LYS A 496 25.11 23.90 -17.70
C LYS A 496 26.38 23.57 -16.93
N ASN A 497 26.81 24.46 -16.04
CA ASN A 497 28.12 24.41 -15.41
C ASN A 497 28.12 23.64 -14.08
N TYR A 498 26.96 23.52 -13.45
CA TYR A 498 26.80 22.80 -12.19
C TYR A 498 26.12 21.43 -12.40
N LEU A 499 24.82 21.39 -12.73
CA LEU A 499 24.06 20.14 -12.83
C LEU A 499 24.62 19.19 -13.91
N ILE A 500 24.65 19.63 -15.17
CA ILE A 500 25.09 18.78 -16.29
C ILE A 500 26.54 18.33 -16.09
N ARG A 501 27.42 19.25 -15.67
CA ARG A 501 28.82 18.93 -15.39
C ARG A 501 28.94 17.86 -14.31
N LYS A 502 28.30 18.03 -13.14
CA LYS A 502 28.41 17.07 -12.04
C LYS A 502 27.83 15.70 -12.45
N ILE A 503 26.70 15.66 -13.15
CA ILE A 503 26.10 14.42 -13.66
C ILE A 503 27.05 13.67 -14.60
N LEU A 504 27.58 14.37 -15.62
CA LEU A 504 28.46 13.74 -16.62
C LEU A 504 29.81 13.29 -16.04
N ARG A 505 30.33 14.03 -15.05
CA ARG A 505 31.59 13.71 -14.36
C ARG A 505 31.43 12.72 -13.21
N LYS A 506 30.20 12.37 -12.86
CA LYS A 506 29.88 11.50 -11.73
C LYS A 506 30.35 12.06 -10.38
N GLU A 507 30.21 13.38 -10.22
CA GLU A 507 30.55 14.12 -9.00
C GLU A 507 29.31 14.14 -8.07
N TRP A 508 29.27 13.24 -7.09
CA TRP A 508 28.18 13.14 -6.10
C TRP A 508 28.65 12.55 -4.76
N LEU A 509 27.84 12.78 -3.71
CA LEU A 509 27.94 12.09 -2.43
C LEU A 509 27.28 10.70 -2.60
N GLN A 510 28.08 9.63 -2.49
CA GLN A 510 27.63 8.24 -2.63
C GLN A 510 27.53 7.55 -1.29
#